data_AF-A0A8K0C8Z1-F1
#
_entry.id   AF-A0A8K0C8Z1-F1
#
_cell.length_a   1.000
_cell.length_b   1.000
_cell.length_c   1.000
_cell.angle_alpha   90.00
_cell.angle_beta   90.00
_cell.angle_gamma   90.00
#
_symmetry.space_group_name_H-M   'P 1'
#
loop_
_entity.id
_entity.type
_entity.pdbx_description
1 polymer ?
#
loop_
_entity_poly.entity_id
_entity_poly.type
_entity_poly.pdbx_seq_one_letter_code
_entity_poly.pdbx_strand_id
1 'polypeptide(L)'
;MLSTHKLQPGDVGFMRPLSVFYDQAVTACLRSNPGQVVAQFQVAELFGQAFIRAATMSTALNAFKACEIFPYNDQIFTDAGFVAAEATDIELNAKERRSADGQQLP
;
A
#
# COMPACT_ATOMS: atom_id res chain seq x y z
N MET A 1 14.97 -3.41 4.55
CA MET A 1 13.98 -2.65 3.74
C MET A 1 12.71 -3.48 3.63
N LEU A 2 11.99 -3.63 4.76
CA LEU A 2 10.86 -4.56 4.90
C LEU A 2 9.83 -3.95 5.85
N SER A 3 8.96 -3.08 5.36
CA SER A 3 7.77 -2.64 6.14
C SER A 3 6.53 -2.33 5.29
N THR A 4 6.64 -2.12 3.98
CA THR A 4 5.48 -1.66 3.18
C THR A 4 4.57 -2.80 2.67
N HIS A 5 5.12 -3.98 2.37
CA HIS A 5 4.41 -5.02 1.61
C HIS A 5 3.28 -5.76 2.38
N LYS A 6 3.12 -5.59 3.70
CA LYS A 6 2.12 -6.36 4.48
C LYS A 6 0.90 -5.57 4.94
N LEU A 7 0.91 -4.25 4.90
CA LEU A 7 -0.12 -3.45 5.55
C LEU A 7 -0.78 -2.38 4.66
N GLN A 8 -0.25 -2.13 3.46
CA GLN A 8 -0.91 -1.19 2.56
C GLN A 8 -1.94 -1.93 1.70
N PRO A 9 -3.23 -1.56 1.76
CA PRO A 9 -4.28 -2.17 0.92
C PRO A 9 -3.93 -2.11 -0.57
N GLY A 10 -3.24 -1.05 -1.00
CA GLY A 10 -2.73 -0.94 -2.37
C GLY A 10 -1.75 -2.07 -2.74
N ASP A 11 -0.79 -2.38 -1.87
CA ASP A 11 0.21 -3.42 -2.15
C ASP A 11 -0.36 -4.83 -2.02
N VAL A 12 -1.23 -5.06 -1.03
CA VAL A 12 -1.78 -6.40 -0.75
C VAL A 12 -2.89 -6.76 -1.75
N GLY A 13 -3.75 -5.80 -2.10
CA GLY A 13 -4.94 -6.05 -2.89
C GLY A 13 -4.85 -5.62 -4.35
N PHE A 14 -4.16 -4.53 -4.67
CA PHE A 14 -4.19 -3.92 -6.01
C PHE A 14 -2.99 -4.28 -6.89
N MET A 15 -1.78 -4.41 -6.32
CA MET A 15 -0.57 -4.75 -7.10
C MET A 15 -0.65 -6.13 -7.77
N ARG A 16 -1.21 -7.13 -7.08
CA ARG A 16 -1.35 -8.49 -7.62
C ARG A 16 -2.27 -8.53 -8.87
N PRO A 17 -3.52 -8.04 -8.85
CA PRO A 17 -4.36 -8.02 -10.04
C PRO A 17 -3.79 -7.11 -11.14
N LEU A 18 -3.16 -5.99 -10.79
CA LEU A 18 -2.50 -5.12 -11.76
C LEU A 18 -1.43 -5.86 -12.56
N SER A 19 -0.52 -6.58 -11.89
CA SER A 19 0.52 -7.38 -12.56
C SER A 19 -0.08 -8.42 -13.50
N VAL A 20 -1.11 -9.16 -13.04
CA VAL A 20 -1.77 -10.20 -13.84
C VAL A 20 -2.43 -9.62 -15.09
N PHE A 21 -3.14 -8.50 -14.96
CA PHE A 21 -3.81 -7.88 -16.10
C PHE A 21 -2.81 -7.25 -17.08
N TYR A 22 -1.70 -6.72 -16.58
CA TYR A 22 -0.63 -6.22 -17.42
C TYR A 22 0.01 -7.33 -18.25
N ASP A 23 0.34 -8.48 -17.63
CA ASP A 23 0.89 -9.64 -18.35
C ASP A 23 -0.08 -10.15 -19.43
N GLN A 24 -1.38 -10.15 -19.14
CA GLN A 24 -2.41 -10.52 -20.12
C GLN A 24 -2.46 -9.52 -21.29
N ALA A 25 -2.41 -8.21 -21.00
CA ALA A 25 -2.42 -7.17 -22.02
C ALA A 25 -1.19 -7.26 -22.93
N VAL A 26 0.00 -7.43 -22.35
CA VAL A 26 1.25 -7.63 -23.09
C VAL A 26 1.19 -8.89 -23.95
N THR A 27 0.72 -10.00 -23.40
CA THR A 27 0.59 -11.27 -24.15
C THR A 27 -0.38 -11.13 -25.32
N ALA A 28 -1.51 -10.42 -25.13
CA ALA A 28 -2.46 -10.15 -26.20
C ALA A 28 -1.85 -9.24 -27.28
N CYS A 29 -1.13 -8.20 -26.89
CA CYS A 29 -0.44 -7.30 -27.81
C CYS A 29 0.57 -8.03 -28.70
N LEU A 30 1.40 -8.91 -28.10
CA LEU A 30 2.39 -9.71 -28.82
C LEU A 30 1.76 -10.74 -29.77
N ARG A 31 0.61 -11.31 -29.39
CA ARG A 31 -0.14 -12.24 -30.25
C ARG A 31 -0.77 -11.54 -31.45
N SER A 32 -1.27 -10.33 -31.27
CA SER A 32 -1.88 -9.53 -32.34
C SER A 32 -0.85 -8.91 -33.29
N ASN A 33 0.40 -8.72 -32.82
CA ASN A 33 1.48 -8.10 -33.60
C ASN A 33 2.73 -9.01 -33.63
N PRO A 34 2.67 -10.15 -34.35
CA PRO A 34 3.79 -11.08 -34.42
C PRO A 34 5.04 -10.40 -35.01
N GLY A 35 6.18 -10.55 -34.33
CA GLY A 35 7.47 -9.99 -34.76
C GLY A 35 7.74 -8.54 -34.34
N GLN A 36 6.80 -7.89 -33.64
CA GLN A 36 7.02 -6.56 -33.07
C GLN A 36 7.38 -6.63 -31.59
N VAL A 37 8.27 -5.72 -31.15
CA VAL A 37 8.62 -5.53 -29.74
C VAL A 37 7.69 -4.47 -29.17
N VAL A 38 7.24 -4.66 -27.92
CA VAL A 38 6.42 -3.67 -27.22
C VAL A 38 7.22 -2.39 -27.02
N ALA A 39 6.82 -1.32 -27.68
CA ALA A 39 7.46 -0.03 -27.55
C ALA A 39 6.98 0.72 -26.30
N GLN A 40 7.74 1.70 -25.83
CA GLN A 40 7.45 2.44 -24.59
C GLN A 40 6.06 3.12 -24.58
N PHE A 41 5.57 3.56 -25.74
CA PHE A 41 4.23 4.11 -25.89
C PHE A 41 3.13 3.04 -25.74
N GLN A 42 3.36 1.83 -26.24
CA GLN A 42 2.46 0.69 -26.03
C GLN A 42 2.47 0.24 -24.57
N VAL A 43 3.61 0.33 -23.87
CA VAL A 43 3.68 0.03 -22.43
C VAL A 43 2.70 0.90 -21.64
N ALA A 44 2.66 2.21 -21.90
CA ALA A 44 1.73 3.12 -21.21
C ALA A 44 0.26 2.78 -21.49
N GLU A 45 -0.06 2.42 -22.73
CA GLU A 45 -1.42 2.01 -23.12
C GLU A 45 -1.84 0.70 -22.45
N LEU A 46 -0.98 -0.33 -22.50
CA LEU A 46 -1.22 -1.63 -21.88
C LEU A 46 -1.33 -1.52 -20.36
N PHE A 47 -0.51 -0.66 -19.75
CA PHE A 47 -0.60 -0.35 -18.34
C PHE A 47 -1.92 0.33 -18.00
N GLY A 48 -2.36 1.32 -18.78
CA GLY A 48 -3.67 1.98 -18.59
C GLY A 48 -4.83 0.99 -18.65
N GLN A 49 -4.82 0.08 -19.63
CA GLN A 49 -5.84 -0.98 -19.75
C GLN A 49 -5.84 -1.91 -18.52
N ALA A 50 -4.67 -2.34 -18.09
CA ALA A 50 -4.51 -3.18 -16.90
C ALA A 50 -4.95 -2.45 -15.62
N PHE A 51 -4.62 -1.17 -15.49
CA PHE A 51 -4.96 -0.32 -14.35
C PHE A 51 -6.46 -0.19 -14.19
N ILE A 52 -7.19 0.18 -15.26
CA ILE A 52 -8.66 0.31 -15.23
C ILE A 52 -9.30 -1.01 -14.80
N ARG A 53 -8.78 -2.13 -15.29
CA ARG A 53 -9.29 -3.47 -14.97
C ARG A 53 -8.98 -3.91 -13.55
N ALA A 54 -7.84 -3.49 -12.99
CA ALA A 54 -7.48 -3.73 -11.60
C ALA A 54 -8.25 -2.82 -10.62
N ALA A 55 -8.55 -1.58 -11.03
CA ALA A 55 -9.15 -0.53 -10.21
C ALA A 55 -10.67 -0.69 -10.03
N THR A 56 -11.10 -1.87 -9.58
CA THR A 56 -12.50 -2.18 -9.30
C THR A 56 -12.82 -2.07 -7.81
N MET A 57 -14.10 -1.87 -7.48
CA MET A 57 -14.55 -1.85 -6.08
C MET A 57 -14.33 -3.17 -5.36
N SER A 58 -14.40 -4.31 -6.05
CA SER A 58 -14.09 -5.59 -5.44
C SER A 58 -12.62 -5.69 -5.05
N THR A 59 -11.69 -5.17 -5.88
CA THR A 59 -10.27 -5.10 -5.52
C THR A 59 -10.06 -4.26 -4.26
N ALA A 60 -10.69 -3.07 -4.19
CA ALA A 60 -10.61 -2.20 -3.03
C ALA A 60 -11.17 -2.89 -1.77
N LEU A 61 -12.39 -3.44 -1.82
CA LEU A 61 -13.03 -4.11 -0.69
C LEU A 61 -12.21 -5.31 -0.19
N ASN A 62 -11.68 -6.13 -1.11
CA ASN A 62 -10.83 -7.26 -0.76
C ASN A 62 -9.50 -6.80 -0.17
N ALA A 63 -8.96 -5.67 -0.62
CA ALA A 63 -7.75 -5.07 -0.06
C ALA A 63 -7.95 -4.64 1.40
N PHE A 64 -9.06 -3.92 1.68
CA PHE A 64 -9.40 -3.51 3.04
C PHE A 64 -9.69 -4.70 3.97
N LYS A 65 -10.29 -5.76 3.42
CA LYS A 65 -10.49 -7.03 4.14
C LYS A 65 -9.18 -7.75 4.41
N ALA A 66 -8.27 -7.82 3.45
CA ALA A 66 -6.98 -8.48 3.61
C ALA A 66 -6.06 -7.74 4.58
N CYS A 67 -6.18 -6.42 4.67
CA CYS A 67 -5.53 -5.60 5.69
C CYS A 67 -6.31 -5.56 7.02
N GLU A 68 -7.45 -6.26 7.12
CA GLU A 68 -8.32 -6.34 8.31
C GLU A 68 -8.76 -4.97 8.86
N ILE A 69 -8.69 -3.94 8.02
CA ILE A 69 -9.21 -2.61 8.29
C ILE A 69 -10.74 -2.67 8.32
N PHE A 70 -11.33 -3.51 7.45
CA PHE A 70 -12.78 -3.72 7.40
C PHE A 70 -13.16 -5.14 6.94
N PRO A 71 -13.99 -5.88 7.70
CA PRO A 71 -14.55 -5.53 9.01
C PRO A 71 -13.46 -5.46 10.08
N TYR A 72 -13.53 -4.43 10.94
CA TYR A 72 -12.56 -4.19 11.99
C TYR A 72 -12.60 -5.33 13.02
N ASN A 73 -11.44 -5.95 13.28
CA ASN A 73 -11.27 -6.99 14.28
C ASN A 73 -10.14 -6.61 15.24
N ASP A 74 -10.46 -6.34 16.50
CA ASP A 74 -9.51 -5.89 17.52
C ASP A 74 -8.63 -7.03 18.08
N GLN A 75 -9.01 -8.30 17.85
CA GLN A 75 -8.35 -9.46 18.41
C GLN A 75 -7.05 -9.87 17.69
N ILE A 76 -6.70 -9.23 16.57
CA ILE A 76 -5.56 -9.65 15.72
C ILE A 76 -4.35 -8.73 15.87
N PHE A 77 -4.56 -7.51 16.38
CA PHE A 77 -3.50 -6.56 16.68
C PHE A 77 -2.70 -7.01 17.91
N THR A 78 -1.78 -7.94 17.70
CA THR A 78 -0.80 -8.37 18.71
C THR A 78 0.38 -7.40 18.68
N ASP A 79 0.94 -7.02 19.83
CA ASP A 79 2.07 -6.07 19.92
C ASP A 79 3.24 -6.44 18.99
N ALA A 80 3.44 -7.74 18.74
CA ALA A 80 4.43 -8.27 17.79
C ALA A 80 4.31 -7.72 16.35
N GLY A 81 3.11 -7.34 15.90
CA GLY A 81 2.86 -6.75 14.58
C GLY A 81 3.22 -5.26 14.49
N PHE A 82 3.34 -4.58 15.63
CA PHE A 82 3.66 -3.15 15.74
C PHE A 82 5.12 -2.87 16.11
N VAL A 83 5.92 -3.90 16.36
CA VAL A 83 7.37 -3.78 16.69
C VAL A 83 8.13 -2.96 15.64
N ALA A 84 7.74 -3.03 14.36
CA ALA A 84 8.37 -2.24 13.31
C ALA A 84 7.97 -0.75 13.34
N ALA A 85 6.80 -0.41 13.90
CA ALA A 85 6.32 0.97 14.03
C ALA A 85 6.95 1.69 15.23
N GLU A 86 7.29 0.94 16.29
CA GLU A 86 7.95 1.45 17.50
C GLU A 86 9.30 2.15 17.21
N ALA A 87 10.03 1.68 16.19
CA ALA A 87 11.30 2.30 15.77
C ALA A 87 11.16 3.72 15.20
N THR A 88 9.93 4.15 14.89
CA THR A 88 9.60 5.48 14.35
C THR A 88 8.77 6.33 15.29
N ASP A 89 8.49 5.85 16.50
CA ASP A 89 7.69 6.61 17.46
C ASP A 89 8.49 7.83 17.95
N ILE A 90 8.02 9.03 17.61
CA ILE A 90 8.63 10.29 18.03
C ILE A 90 7.97 10.67 19.35
N GLU A 91 8.67 10.57 20.47
CA GLU A 91 8.15 11.03 21.76
C GLU A 91 7.80 12.52 21.71
N LEU A 92 6.50 12.83 21.62
CA LEU A 92 6.00 14.19 21.50
C LEU A 92 6.01 15.00 22.83
N ASN A 93 6.66 14.53 23.91
CA ASN A 93 6.52 15.17 25.23
C ASN A 93 7.80 15.75 25.87
N ALA A 94 8.74 16.24 25.06
CA ALA A 94 9.97 16.86 25.60
C ALA A 94 9.85 18.38 25.91
N LYS A 95 8.69 19.03 25.72
CA LYS A 95 8.59 20.50 25.86
C LYS A 95 7.66 21.04 26.96
N GLU A 96 6.79 20.22 27.57
CA GLU A 96 5.84 20.75 28.58
C GLU A 96 6.37 20.73 30.02
N ARG A 97 7.47 20.01 30.33
CA ARG A 97 8.03 19.98 31.69
C ARG A 97 9.00 21.11 32.04
N ARG A 98 9.39 21.97 31.09
CA ARG A 98 10.32 23.10 31.34
C ARG A 98 9.64 24.43 31.66
N SER A 99 8.32 24.54 31.50
CA SER A 99 7.57 25.77 31.83
C SER A 99 6.97 25.77 33.24
N ALA A 100 7.10 24.70 34.02
CA ALA A 100 6.57 24.63 35.38
C ALA A 100 7.55 25.03 36.49
N ASP A 101 8.85 25.22 36.18
CA ASP A 101 9.92 25.34 37.18
C ASP A 101 10.57 26.73 37.22
N GLY A 102 9.77 27.78 36.99
CA GLY A 102 10.29 29.14 36.77
C GLY A 102 9.43 30.26 37.31
N GLN A 103 8.83 30.16 38.50
CA GLN A 103 8.48 31.35 39.29
C GLN A 103 8.29 30.99 40.77
N GLN A 104 9.19 31.48 41.63
CA GLN A 104 9.15 31.28 43.08
C GLN A 104 9.01 32.64 43.81
N LEU A 105 8.10 32.66 44.81
CA LEU A 105 7.95 33.60 45.95
C LEU A 105 7.38 35.01 45.63
N PRO A 106 6.70 35.68 46.59
CA PRO A 106 7.04 35.86 48.01
C PRO A 106 6.51 34.82 48.99
#